data_AF-A0A6A6NNR8-F1
#
_entry.id   AF-A0A6A6NNR8-F1
#
_cell.length_a   1.000
_cell.length_b   1.000
_cell.length_c   1.000
_cell.angle_alpha   90.00
_cell.angle_beta   90.00
_cell.angle_gamma   90.00
#
_symmetry.space_group_name_H-M   'P 1'
#
loop_
_entity.id
_entity.type
_entity.pdbx_description
1 polymer ?
#
loop_
_entity_poly.entity_id
_entity_poly.type
_entity_poly.pdbx_seq_one_letter_code
_entity_poly.pdbx_strand_id
1 'polypeptide(L)' 'MLIVEWNKKFRGDGVMVWGADPGRCHTGLGGFQPSAEQVKAMGLKPPEEGAEPVMQILRGEWDGNVGKVISHEGVRPW' A
#
# COMPACT_ATOMS: atom_id res chain seq x y z
N MET A 1 -9.38 13.60 2.44
CA MET A 1 -8.55 12.46 1.99
C MET A 1 -7.08 12.88 1.96
N LEU A 2 -6.22 12.31 2.81
CA LEU A 2 -4.84 12.78 3.03
C LEU A 2 -3.99 12.77 1.75
N ILE A 3 -3.96 11.63 1.06
CA ILE A 3 -3.18 11.43 -0.18
C ILE A 3 -3.61 12.38 -1.30
N VAL A 4 -4.92 12.63 -1.45
CA VAL A 4 -5.44 13.55 -2.47
C VAL A 4 -4.97 14.98 -2.20
N GLU A 5 -5.04 15.43 -0.96
CA GLU A 5 -4.59 16.78 -0.59
C GLU A 5 -3.07 16.93 -0.68
N TRP A 6 -2.31 15.89 -0.35
CA TRP A 6 -0.85 15.88 -0.52
C TRP A 6 -0.44 15.91 -1.99
N ASN A 7 -1.07 15.10 -2.85
CA ASN A 7 -0.81 15.12 -4.28
C ASN A 7 -1.08 16.50 -4.88
N LYS A 8 -2.18 17.18 -4.49
CA LYS A 8 -2.45 18.56 -4.93
C LYS A 8 -1.37 19.52 -4.44
N LYS A 9 -0.99 19.42 -3.16
CA LYS A 9 -0.05 20.34 -2.53
C LYS A 9 1.35 20.26 -3.15
N PHE A 10 1.86 19.06 -3.41
CA PHE A 10 3.26 18.86 -3.77
C PHE A 10 3.52 18.62 -5.27
N ARG A 11 2.47 18.50 -6.10
CA ARG A 11 2.63 18.30 -7.56
C ARG A 11 3.45 19.42 -8.23
N GLY A 12 3.39 20.64 -7.72
CA GLY A 12 4.19 21.77 -8.23
C GLY A 12 5.68 21.65 -7.92
N ASP A 13 6.04 20.88 -6.89
CA ASP A 13 7.41 20.74 -6.39
C ASP A 13 8.13 19.52 -7.00
N GLY A 14 7.50 18.84 -7.97
CA GLY A 14 8.01 17.60 -8.55
C GLY A 14 7.92 16.38 -7.62
N VAL A 15 7.22 16.49 -6.49
CA VAL A 15 7.00 15.36 -5.57
C VAL A 15 5.81 14.56 -6.05
N MET A 16 6.05 13.28 -6.32
CA MET A 16 5.01 12.33 -6.65
C MET A 16 4.46 11.65 -5.39
N VAL A 17 3.14 11.47 -5.33
CA VAL A 17 2.44 10.95 -4.15
C VAL A 17 1.52 9.80 -4.55
N TRP A 18 1.56 8.71 -3.80
CA TRP A 18 0.65 7.57 -3.94
C TRP A 18 0.15 7.10 -2.56
N GLY A 19 -0.96 6.38 -2.55
CA GLY A 19 -1.29 5.47 -1.46
C GLY A 19 -0.83 4.06 -1.83
N ALA A 20 -0.36 3.30 -0.85
CA ALA A 20 -0.05 1.88 -1.02
C ALA A 20 -0.97 1.06 -0.11
N ASP A 21 -1.63 0.07 -0.70
CA ASP A 21 -2.48 -0.88 -0.01
C ASP A 21 -1.76 -2.23 0.08
N PRO A 22 -1.23 -2.58 1.27
CA PRO A 22 -0.48 -3.81 1.48
C PRO A 22 -1.38 -5.05 1.60
N GLY A 23 -2.70 -4.90 1.54
CA GLY A 23 -3.63 -5.96 1.88
C GLY A 23 -3.55 -6.34 3.37
N ARG A 24 -3.88 -7.60 3.68
CA ARG A 24 -3.92 -8.11 5.06
C ARG A 24 -2.64 -8.83 5.42
N CYS A 25 -1.74 -8.16 6.13
CA CYS A 25 -0.48 -8.76 6.56
C CYS A 25 -0.52 -9.24 8.01
N HIS A 26 0.14 -10.37 8.31
CA HIS A 26 0.39 -10.80 9.68
C HIS A 26 1.57 -10.02 10.27
N THR A 27 1.28 -8.92 10.94
CA THR A 27 2.27 -8.05 11.59
C THR A 27 1.94 -7.88 13.06
N GLY A 28 2.88 -7.34 13.85
CA GLY A 28 2.63 -6.95 15.24
C GLY A 28 1.80 -5.68 15.43
N LEU A 29 1.17 -5.15 14.36
CA LEU A 29 0.43 -3.90 14.40
C LEU A 29 -0.71 -3.98 15.41
N GLY A 30 -0.81 -2.97 16.29
CA GLY A 30 -1.84 -2.93 17.34
C GLY A 30 -1.68 -3.99 18.43
N GLY A 31 -0.51 -4.63 18.54
CA GLY A 31 -0.28 -5.73 19.49
C GLY A 31 -0.89 -7.06 19.05
N PHE A 32 -1.35 -7.16 17.79
CA PHE A 32 -1.91 -8.39 17.25
C PHE A 32 -0.79 -9.39 16.91
N GLN A 33 -0.87 -10.60 17.47
CA GLN A 33 0.05 -11.70 17.19
C GLN A 33 -0.78 -12.95 16.84
N PRO A 34 -1.17 -13.14 15.57
CA PRO A 34 -2.00 -14.26 15.18
C PRO A 34 -1.24 -15.58 15.28
N SER A 35 -1.93 -16.63 15.75
CA SER A 35 -1.44 -18.00 15.61
C SER A 35 -1.35 -18.40 14.13
N ALA A 36 -0.58 -19.45 13.82
CA ALA A 36 -0.49 -19.98 12.46
C ALA A 36 -1.85 -20.40 11.88
N GLU A 37 -2.75 -20.92 12.73
CA GLU A 37 -4.12 -21.26 12.35
C GLU A 37 -4.94 -20.02 12.00
N GLN A 38 -4.80 -18.94 12.78
CA GLN A 38 -5.45 -17.67 12.50
C GLN A 38 -4.92 -17.01 11.22
N VAL A 39 -3.60 -17.06 10.98
CA VAL A 39 -2.99 -16.60 9.73
C VAL A 39 -3.63 -17.28 8.53
N LYS A 40 -3.73 -18.62 8.56
CA LYS A 40 -4.33 -19.41 7.49
C LYS A 40 -5.84 -19.12 7.33
N ALA A 41 -6.59 -19.12 8.43
CA ALA A 41 -8.04 -18.92 8.40
C ALA A 41 -8.44 -17.53 7.90
N MET A 42 -7.64 -16.51 8.23
CA MET A 42 -7.90 -15.11 7.86
C MET A 42 -7.26 -14.69 6.54
N GLY A 43 -6.49 -15.59 5.89
CA GLY A 43 -5.77 -15.30 4.65
C GLY A 43 -4.71 -14.20 4.81
N LEU A 44 -4.07 -14.12 5.98
CA LEU A 44 -3.04 -13.11 6.22
C LEU A 44 -1.77 -13.47 5.47
N LYS A 45 -1.11 -12.46 4.91
CA LYS A 45 0.12 -12.60 4.16
C LYS A 45 1.36 -12.16 4.95
N PRO A 46 2.55 -12.63 4.59
CA PRO A 46 3.80 -12.08 5.12
C PRO A 46 3.91 -10.58 4.81
N PRO A 47 4.51 -9.78 5.70
CA PRO A 47 4.73 -8.36 5.45
C PRO A 47 5.57 -8.09 4.19
N GLU A 48 6.45 -9.01 3.80
CA GLU A 48 7.26 -8.93 2.59
C GLU A 48 6.38 -8.95 1.33
N GLU A 49 5.31 -9.74 1.32
CA GLU A 49 4.32 -9.69 0.24
C GLU A 49 3.67 -8.30 0.24
N GLY A 50 3.15 -7.82 1.37
CA GLY A 50 2.50 -6.51 1.46
C GLY A 50 3.41 -5.30 1.14
N ALA A 51 4.73 -5.48 1.11
CA ALA A 51 5.69 -4.45 0.71
C ALA A 51 5.79 -4.29 -0.82
N GLU A 52 5.33 -5.27 -1.61
CA GLU A 52 5.51 -5.25 -3.07
C GLU A 52 4.88 -4.02 -3.74
N PRO A 53 3.66 -3.57 -3.40
CA PRO A 53 3.09 -2.36 -4.01
C PRO A 53 3.96 -1.11 -3.77
N VAL A 54 4.61 -1.03 -2.60
CA VAL A 54 5.55 0.06 -2.29
C VAL A 54 6.79 -0.05 -3.17
N MET A 55 7.34 -1.26 -3.34
CA MET A 55 8.50 -1.49 -4.18
C MET A 55 8.22 -1.18 -5.66
N GLN A 56 7.06 -1.56 -6.19
CA GLN A 56 6.65 -1.25 -7.56
C GLN A 56 6.52 0.27 -7.79
N ILE A 57 5.96 1.00 -6.82
CA ILE A 57 5.92 2.47 -6.88
C ILE A 57 7.33 3.04 -6.94
N LEU A 58 8.25 2.58 -6.08
CA LEU A 58 9.63 3.07 -6.05
C LEU A 58 10.42 2.73 -7.33
N ARG A 59 10.05 1.64 -8.03
CA ARG A 59 10.62 1.25 -9.33
C ARG A 59 10.04 2.05 -10.51
N GLY A 60 9.08 2.94 -10.27
CA GLY A 60 8.45 3.76 -11.31
C GLY A 60 7.37 3.05 -12.13
N GLU A 61 6.96 1.84 -11.71
CA GLU A 61 5.96 1.04 -12.45
C GLU A 61 4.57 1.70 -12.46
N TRP A 62 4.33 2.65 -11.56
CA TRP A 62 3.04 3.32 -11.34
C TRP A 62 3.09 4.84 -11.54
N ASP A 63 4.07 5.36 -12.27
CA ASP A 63 4.21 6.80 -12.57
C ASP A 63 3.01 7.38 -13.33
N GLY A 64 2.35 6.58 -14.17
CA GLY A 64 1.09 6.96 -14.83
C GLY A 64 -0.09 7.13 -13.87
N ASN A 65 0.06 6.72 -12.62
CA ASN A 65 -1.00 6.64 -11.62
C ASN A 65 -0.72 7.50 -10.37
N VAL A 66 0.10 8.54 -10.50
CA VAL A 66 0.35 9.51 -9.42
C VAL A 66 -0.97 10.05 -8.84
N GLY A 67 -1.08 10.03 -7.51
CA GLY A 67 -2.25 10.44 -6.75
C GLY A 67 -3.31 9.36 -6.58
N LYS A 68 -3.02 8.11 -6.95
CA LYS A 68 -3.90 6.95 -6.77
C LYS A 68 -3.44 6.04 -5.64
N VAL A 69 -4.27 5.07 -5.28
CA VAL A 69 -3.93 4.00 -4.35
C VAL A 69 -3.56 2.76 -5.18
N ILE A 70 -2.39 2.18 -4.91
CA ILE A 70 -1.88 0.99 -5.57
C ILE A 70 -1.97 -0.20 -4.62
N SER A 71 -2.50 -1.31 -5.10
CA SER A 71 -2.55 -2.59 -4.40
C SER A 71 -1.93 -3.69 -5.26
N HIS A 72 -1.87 -4.91 -4.73
CA HIS A 72 -1.54 -6.11 -5.51
C HIS A 72 -2.43 -6.34 -6.74
N GLU A 73 -3.66 -5.83 -6.72
CA GLU A 73 -4.62 -5.97 -7.81
C GLU A 73 -4.60 -4.76 -8.77
N GLY A 74 -3.70 -3.81 -8.53
CA GLY A 74 -3.57 -2.55 -9.28
C GLY A 74 -4.23 -1.36 -8.58
N VAL A 75 -4.76 -0.42 -9.38
CA VAL A 75 -5.32 0.84 -8.86
C VAL A 75 -6.63 0.59 -8.12
N ARG A 76 -6.68 0.97 -6.84
CA ARG A 76 -7.89 0.90 -6.01
C ARG A 76 -8.70 2.20 -6.13
N PRO A 77 -10.03 2.13 -6.28
CA PRO A 77 -10.88 3.30 -6.12
C PRO A 77 -10.87 3.80 -4.67
N TRP A 78 -11.14 5.10 -4.51
CA TRP A 78 -11.31 5.73 -3.20
C TRP A 78 -12.64 5.34 -2.54
#